data_AF-A0A952MAG4-F1
#
_entry.id   AF-A0A952MAG4-F1
#
_cell.length_a   1.000
_cell.length_b   1.000
_cell.length_c   1.000
_cell.angle_alpha   90.00
_cell.angle_beta   90.00
_cell.angle_gamma   90.00
#
_symmetry.space_group_name_H-M   'P 1'
#
loop_
_entity.id
_entity.type
_entity.pdbx_description
1 polymer ?
#
loop_
_entity_poly.entity_id
_entity_poly.type
_entity_poly.pdbx_seq_one_letter_code
_entity_poly.pdbx_strand_id
1 'polypeptide(L)'
;MRGIVSDIIRYLLLALFVYTAASKMLTYPQFVVQLGLSPLLPGFFPSVGWTVPMIELMVAICLAVPALQTLGLVGSWVLMLVFTLYVGAILTVASHIPCSCGGVIAELSWQQHLVFNLVFLALNTLVLVWHYRTRLRVGL
;
A
#
# COMPACT_ATOMS: atom_id res chain seq x y z
N MET A 1 -2.96 -21.75 9.57
CA MET A 1 -3.38 -21.58 8.17
C MET A 1 -2.57 -22.54 7.33
N ARG A 2 -3.18 -23.26 6.37
CA ARG A 2 -2.41 -24.05 5.39
C ARG A 2 -1.50 -23.07 4.63
N GLY A 3 -0.26 -23.45 4.28
CA GLY A 3 0.70 -22.57 3.60
C GLY A 3 0.11 -21.84 2.38
N ILE A 4 -0.79 -22.52 1.67
CA ILE A 4 -1.58 -22.00 0.54
C ILE A 4 -2.27 -20.66 0.84
N VAL A 5 -2.90 -20.47 2.01
CA VAL A 5 -3.62 -19.22 2.34
C VAL A 5 -2.65 -18.06 2.50
N SER A 6 -1.50 -18.31 3.13
CA SER A 6 -0.45 -17.30 3.30
C SER A 6 0.12 -16.88 1.96
N ASP A 7 0.30 -17.84 1.04
CA ASP A 7 0.84 -17.55 -0.29
C ASP A 7 -0.14 -16.77 -1.15
N ILE A 8 -1.45 -17.11 -1.12
CA ILE A 8 -2.49 -16.35 -1.83
C ILE A 8 -2.48 -14.88 -1.40
N ILE A 9 -2.48 -14.60 -0.10
CA ILE A 9 -2.50 -13.22 0.41
C ILE A 9 -1.22 -12.47 0.03
N ARG A 10 -0.07 -13.14 0.06
CA ARG A 10 1.21 -12.54 -0.38
C ARG A 10 1.19 -12.17 -1.86
N TYR A 11 0.72 -13.06 -2.72
CA TYR A 11 0.61 -12.78 -4.15
C TYR A 11 -0.41 -11.67 -4.43
N LEU A 12 -1.49 -11.60 -3.65
CA LEU A 12 -2.46 -10.51 -3.73
C LEU A 12 -1.84 -9.16 -3.35
N LEU A 13 -1.07 -9.11 -2.25
CA LEU A 13 -0.32 -7.91 -1.85
C LEU A 13 0.71 -7.52 -2.91
N LEU A 14 1.46 -8.49 -3.44
CA LEU A 14 2.43 -8.25 -4.50
C LEU A 14 1.76 -7.66 -5.74
N ALA A 15 0.66 -8.24 -6.21
CA ALA A 15 -0.08 -7.74 -7.37
C ALA A 15 -0.58 -6.30 -7.12
N LEU A 16 -1.08 -6.02 -5.92
CA LEU A 16 -1.54 -4.68 -5.55
C LEU A 16 -0.40 -3.64 -5.57
N PHE A 17 0.75 -3.94 -4.98
CA PHE A 17 1.89 -3.00 -4.94
C PHE A 17 2.52 -2.80 -6.33
N VAL A 18 2.61 -3.86 -7.16
CA VAL A 18 3.04 -3.72 -8.56
C VAL A 18 2.07 -2.83 -9.33
N TYR A 19 0.76 -3.10 -9.20
CA TYR A 19 -0.27 -2.34 -9.90
C TYR A 19 -0.27 -0.86 -9.51
N THR A 20 -0.23 -0.56 -8.22
CA THR A 20 -0.23 0.80 -7.69
C THR A 20 1.02 1.56 -8.11
N ALA A 21 2.21 0.96 -8.02
CA ALA A 21 3.46 1.57 -8.50
C ALA A 21 3.41 1.85 -10.01
N ALA A 22 3.02 0.86 -10.81
CA ALA A 22 2.94 1.00 -12.26
C ALA A 22 1.94 2.08 -12.67
N SER A 23 0.74 2.10 -12.06
CA SER A 23 -0.27 3.12 -12.36
C SER A 23 0.25 4.53 -12.08
N LYS A 24 0.91 4.78 -10.94
CA LYS A 24 1.48 6.08 -10.58
C LYS A 24 2.63 6.50 -11.48
N MET A 25 3.46 5.56 -11.92
CA MET A 25 4.56 5.86 -12.85
C MET A 25 4.04 6.21 -14.24
N LEU A 26 3.00 5.51 -14.72
CA LEU A 26 2.37 5.79 -16.01
C LEU A 26 1.59 7.10 -16.02
N THR A 27 0.95 7.46 -14.91
CA THR A 27 0.20 8.72 -14.76
C THR A 27 0.90 9.71 -13.81
N TYR A 28 2.23 9.76 -13.87
CA TYR A 28 3.06 10.58 -12.98
C TYR A 28 2.66 12.06 -12.96
N PRO A 29 2.44 12.75 -14.11
CA PRO A 29 2.03 14.15 -14.10
C PRO A 29 0.72 14.38 -13.33
N GLN A 30 -0.26 13.50 -13.50
CA GLN A 30 -1.55 13.56 -12.82
C GLN A 30 -1.38 13.28 -11.32
N PHE A 31 -0.55 12.30 -10.97
CA PHE A 31 -0.25 11.95 -9.57
C PHE A 31 0.39 13.13 -8.83
N VAL A 32 1.39 13.80 -9.44
CA VAL A 32 2.05 14.97 -8.84
C VAL A 32 1.09 16.15 -8.67
N VAL A 33 0.22 16.41 -9.65
CA VAL A 33 -0.79 17.46 -9.54
C VAL A 33 -1.77 17.17 -8.40
N GLN A 34 -2.21 15.93 -8.23
CA GLN A 34 -3.10 15.57 -7.13
C GLN A 34 -2.44 15.63 -5.77
N LEU A 35 -1.16 15.22 -5.66
CA LEU A 35 -0.36 15.48 -4.48
C LEU A 35 -0.32 17.00 -4.20
N GLY A 36 -0.17 17.80 -5.26
CA GLY A 36 -0.30 19.27 -5.32
C GLY A 36 -1.52 19.82 -4.60
N LEU A 37 -2.66 19.19 -4.84
CA LEU A 37 -3.97 19.59 -4.32
C LEU A 37 -4.26 19.04 -2.92
N SER A 38 -3.41 18.14 -2.39
CA SER A 38 -3.62 17.56 -1.08
C SER A 38 -3.34 18.58 0.02
N PRO A 39 -4.31 18.88 0.90
CA PRO A 39 -4.14 19.85 1.98
C PRO A 39 -3.08 19.41 3.01
N LEU A 40 -2.69 18.13 3.01
CA LEU A 40 -1.77 17.54 3.99
C LEU A 40 -0.29 17.59 3.56
N LEU A 41 0.02 17.84 2.29
CA LEU A 41 1.38 17.78 1.76
C LEU A 41 1.79 19.04 0.97
N PRO A 42 1.53 20.26 1.43
CA PRO A 42 1.87 21.46 0.67
C PRO A 42 3.39 21.56 0.46
N GLY A 43 3.85 21.58 -0.79
CA GLY A 43 5.23 21.88 -1.19
C GLY A 43 6.16 20.69 -1.41
N PHE A 44 5.74 19.44 -1.17
CA PHE A 44 6.59 18.24 -1.29
C PHE A 44 6.39 17.44 -2.61
N PHE A 45 5.76 18.04 -3.61
CA PHE A 45 5.09 17.32 -4.70
C PHE A 45 5.99 16.49 -5.64
N PRO A 46 7.16 16.97 -6.11
CA PRO A 46 8.01 16.16 -7.00
C PRO A 46 8.75 15.05 -6.25
N SER A 47 9.20 15.34 -5.03
CA SER A 47 9.97 14.38 -4.22
C SER A 47 9.09 13.20 -3.82
N VAL A 48 7.90 13.47 -3.25
CA VAL A 48 6.94 12.43 -2.87
C VAL A 48 6.43 11.67 -4.10
N GLY A 49 6.29 12.38 -5.23
CA GLY A 49 5.88 11.84 -6.52
C GLY A 49 6.70 10.63 -6.97
N TRP A 50 8.02 10.66 -6.76
CA TRP A 50 8.91 9.52 -7.07
C TRP A 50 9.13 8.59 -5.89
N THR A 51 9.21 9.11 -4.67
CA THR A 51 9.47 8.29 -3.48
C THR A 51 8.39 7.23 -3.26
N VAL A 52 7.12 7.59 -3.42
CA VAL A 52 6.00 6.66 -3.19
C VAL A 52 6.06 5.45 -4.15
N PRO A 53 6.02 5.61 -5.49
CA PRO A 53 6.05 4.46 -6.40
C PRO A 53 7.35 3.64 -6.28
N MET A 54 8.48 4.27 -5.93
CA MET A 54 9.72 3.54 -5.69
C MET A 54 9.64 2.63 -4.46
N ILE A 55 9.10 3.12 -3.34
CA ILE A 55 8.90 2.30 -2.14
C ILE A 55 7.89 1.18 -2.41
N GLU A 56 6.81 1.46 -3.13
CA GLU A 56 5.82 0.45 -3.53
C GLU A 56 6.48 -0.69 -4.34
N LEU A 57 7.34 -0.34 -5.30
CA LEU A 57 8.07 -1.33 -6.10
C LEU A 57 9.10 -2.11 -5.27
N MET A 58 9.83 -1.45 -4.37
CA MET A 58 10.77 -2.12 -3.46
C MET A 58 10.06 -3.14 -2.57
N VAL A 59 8.89 -2.79 -2.03
CA VAL A 59 8.05 -3.69 -1.23
C VAL A 59 7.56 -4.87 -2.07
N ALA A 60 7.12 -4.63 -3.31
CA ALA A 60 6.73 -5.71 -4.23
C ALA A 60 7.87 -6.69 -4.51
N ILE A 61 9.09 -6.20 -4.74
CA ILE A 61 10.29 -7.03 -4.93
C ILE A 61 10.57 -7.85 -3.67
N CYS A 62 10.51 -7.24 -2.48
CA CYS A 62 10.74 -7.95 -1.22
C CYS A 62 9.69 -9.05 -0.96
N LEU A 63 8.44 -8.86 -1.40
CA LEU A 63 7.38 -9.89 -1.32
C LEU A 63 7.62 -11.05 -2.29
N ALA A 64 8.21 -10.78 -3.46
CA ALA A 64 8.50 -11.75 -4.51
C ALA A 64 9.68 -12.66 -4.15
N VAL A 65 10.73 -12.11 -3.53
CA VAL A 65 11.95 -12.84 -3.20
C VAL A 65 11.76 -13.63 -1.90
N PRO A 66 11.86 -14.97 -1.90
CA PRO A 66 11.64 -15.79 -0.71
C PRO A 66 12.54 -15.43 0.48
N ALA A 67 13.79 -15.04 0.22
CA ALA A 67 14.75 -14.61 1.24
C ALA A 67 14.35 -13.30 1.93
N LEU A 68 13.63 -12.41 1.24
CA LEU A 68 13.21 -11.09 1.74
C LEU A 68 11.74 -11.06 2.19
N GLN A 69 11.05 -12.20 2.16
CA GLN A 69 9.62 -12.29 2.41
C GLN A 69 9.18 -11.63 3.73
N THR A 70 9.93 -11.84 4.82
CA THR A 70 9.59 -11.22 6.12
C THR A 70 9.68 -9.69 6.02
N LEU A 71 10.71 -9.16 5.35
CA LEU A 71 10.86 -7.73 5.13
C LEU A 71 9.75 -7.18 4.22
N GLY A 72 9.37 -7.91 3.17
CA GLY A 72 8.27 -7.56 2.29
C GLY A 72 6.91 -7.51 3.01
N LEU A 73 6.65 -8.47 3.91
CA LEU A 73 5.42 -8.49 4.72
C LEU A 73 5.36 -7.32 5.72
N VAL A 74 6.46 -7.04 6.42
CA VAL A 74 6.53 -5.89 7.33
C VAL A 74 6.43 -4.57 6.55
N GLY A 75 7.18 -4.44 5.44
CA GLY A 75 7.19 -3.24 4.61
C GLY A 75 5.82 -2.96 3.98
N SER A 76 5.14 -3.98 3.46
CA SER A 76 3.77 -3.84 2.96
C SER A 76 2.78 -3.47 4.05
N TRP A 77 2.96 -3.97 5.28
CA TRP A 77 2.08 -3.62 6.40
C TRP A 77 2.24 -2.15 6.78
N VAL A 78 3.49 -1.69 6.92
CA VAL A 78 3.81 -0.29 7.21
C VAL A 78 3.28 0.64 6.13
N LEU A 79 3.53 0.31 4.85
CA LEU A 79 3.09 1.16 3.74
C LEU A 79 1.57 1.22 3.63
N MET A 80 0.89 0.08 3.82
CA MET A 80 -0.58 0.03 3.83
C MET A 80 -1.16 0.83 5.00
N LEU A 81 -0.54 0.78 6.18
CA LEU A 81 -0.94 1.59 7.33
C LEU A 81 -0.79 3.09 7.03
N VAL A 82 0.34 3.51 6.45
CA VAL A 82 0.56 4.91 6.05
C VAL A 82 -0.50 5.38 5.05
N PHE A 83 -0.80 4.58 4.02
CA PHE A 83 -1.87 4.90 3.06
C PHE A 83 -3.25 4.96 3.71
N THR A 84 -3.55 4.07 4.66
CA THR A 84 -4.81 4.09 5.42
C THR A 84 -4.93 5.38 6.23
N LEU A 85 -3.88 5.76 6.96
CA LEU A 85 -3.85 6.98 7.76
C LEU A 85 -3.96 8.23 6.88
N TYR A 86 -3.28 8.26 5.74
CA TYR A 86 -3.36 9.36 4.77
C TYR A 86 -4.79 9.56 4.25
N VAL A 87 -5.43 8.48 3.78
CA VAL A 87 -6.83 8.52 3.29
C VAL A 87 -7.79 8.93 4.41
N GLY A 88 -7.61 8.38 5.62
CA GLY A 88 -8.41 8.74 6.79
C GLY A 88 -8.28 10.22 7.17
N ALA A 89 -7.06 10.78 7.12
CA ALA A 89 -6.81 12.18 7.41
C ALA A 89 -7.40 13.13 6.34
N ILE A 90 -7.36 12.74 5.06
CA ILE A 90 -8.02 13.53 4.00
C ILE A 90 -9.53 13.59 4.23
N LEU A 91 -10.16 12.47 4.59
CA LEU A 91 -11.60 12.42 4.83
C LEU A 91 -12.05 13.29 6.02
N THR A 92 -11.16 13.59 6.97
CA THR A 92 -11.49 14.43 8.12
C THR A 92 -11.13 15.90 7.93
N VAL A 93 -10.11 16.21 7.10
CA VAL A 93 -9.56 17.58 6.94
C VAL A 93 -10.05 18.27 5.67
N ALA A 94 -10.31 17.54 4.59
CA ALA A 94 -10.60 18.14 3.29
C ALA A 94 -12.07 18.58 3.18
N SER A 95 -12.30 19.89 3.03
CA SER A 95 -13.62 20.45 2.69
C SER A 95 -14.06 20.12 1.27
N HIS A 96 -13.11 19.94 0.35
CA HIS A 96 -13.32 19.43 -1.00
C HIS A 96 -12.36 18.27 -1.27
N ILE A 97 -12.95 17.15 -1.71
CA ILE A 97 -12.25 15.90 -1.93
C ILE A 97 -11.59 15.94 -3.32
N PRO A 98 -10.26 15.89 -3.45
CA PRO A 98 -9.61 15.86 -4.75
C PRO A 98 -9.94 14.54 -5.48
N CYS A 99 -9.88 14.53 -6.81
CA CYS A 99 -10.04 13.28 -7.55
C CYS A 99 -8.94 12.28 -7.15
N SER A 100 -9.25 10.98 -7.21
CA SER A 100 -8.28 9.91 -6.93
C SER A 100 -7.52 9.59 -8.24
N CYS A 101 -6.20 9.44 -8.24
CA CYS A 101 -5.41 8.88 -9.35
C CYS A 101 -4.70 7.64 -8.85
N GLY A 102 -5.17 6.48 -9.31
CA GLY A 102 -4.58 5.18 -9.01
C GLY A 102 -5.01 4.10 -10.01
N GLY A 103 -5.23 4.49 -11.27
CA GLY A 103 -5.83 3.60 -12.27
C GLY A 103 -7.27 3.22 -11.91
N VAL A 104 -7.58 1.94 -11.81
CA VAL A 104 -8.87 1.38 -11.36
C VAL A 104 -9.19 1.84 -9.92
N ILE A 105 -8.17 2.12 -9.10
CA ILE A 105 -8.35 2.64 -7.73
C ILE A 105 -8.79 4.13 -7.76
N ALA A 106 -8.66 4.81 -8.91
CA ALA A 106 -9.23 6.15 -9.12
C ALA A 106 -10.76 6.13 -9.15
N GLU A 107 -11.36 5.00 -9.53
CA GLU A 107 -12.82 4.86 -9.66
C GLU A 107 -13.51 4.63 -8.31
N LEU A 108 -12.75 4.28 -7.27
CA LEU A 108 -13.25 4.13 -5.91
C LEU A 108 -13.50 5.49 -5.27
N SER A 109 -14.63 5.62 -4.58
CA SER A 109 -14.82 6.74 -3.66
C SER A 109 -13.78 6.70 -2.54
N TRP A 110 -13.46 7.83 -1.92
CA TRP A 110 -12.48 7.89 -0.85
C TRP A 110 -12.84 7.00 0.36
N GLN A 111 -14.13 6.86 0.65
CA GLN A 111 -14.62 5.93 1.68
C GLN A 111 -14.39 4.47 1.27
N GLN A 112 -14.65 4.12 -0.01
CA GLN A 112 -14.36 2.79 -0.53
C GLN A 112 -12.86 2.48 -0.54
N HIS A 113 -12.01 3.47 -0.85
CA HIS A 113 -10.57 3.35 -0.76
C HIS A 113 -10.11 3.10 0.70
N LEU A 114 -10.69 3.82 1.67
CA LEU A 114 -10.39 3.58 3.08
C LEU A 114 -10.74 2.14 3.49
N VAL A 115 -11.93 1.65 3.12
CA VAL A 115 -12.35 0.27 3.39
C VAL A 115 -11.42 -0.73 2.69
N PHE A 116 -11.06 -0.48 1.44
CA PHE A 116 -10.11 -1.29 0.68
C PHE A 116 -8.76 -1.42 1.42
N ASN A 117 -8.18 -0.29 1.84
CA ASN A 117 -6.92 -0.28 2.57
C ASN A 117 -7.02 -1.02 3.91
N LEU A 118 -8.13 -0.84 4.65
CA LEU A 118 -8.38 -1.55 5.90
C LEU A 118 -8.48 -3.08 5.72
N VAL A 119 -9.15 -3.54 4.66
CA VAL A 119 -9.24 -4.97 4.33
C VAL A 119 -7.85 -5.55 4.05
N PHE A 120 -7.06 -4.87 3.22
CA PHE A 120 -5.70 -5.30 2.92
C PHE A 120 -4.77 -5.25 4.13
N LEU A 121 -4.91 -4.24 4.98
CA LEU A 121 -4.17 -4.12 6.23
C LEU A 121 -4.51 -5.27 7.19
N ALA A 122 -5.79 -5.64 7.32
CA ALA A 122 -6.24 -6.76 8.13
C ALA A 122 -5.69 -8.10 7.60
N LEU A 123 -5.79 -8.35 6.28
CA LEU A 123 -5.23 -9.54 5.64
C LEU A 123 -3.72 -9.65 5.86
N ASN A 124 -2.99 -8.54 5.69
CA ASN A 124 -1.55 -8.51 5.92
C ASN A 124 -1.21 -8.80 7.38
N THR A 125 -1.95 -8.19 8.33
CA THR A 125 -1.78 -8.45 9.78
C THR A 125 -1.97 -9.94 10.12
N LEU A 126 -2.99 -10.59 9.54
CA LEU A 126 -3.24 -12.03 9.76
C LEU A 126 -2.06 -12.89 9.29
N VAL A 127 -1.54 -12.62 8.09
CA VAL A 127 -0.39 -13.35 7.55
C VAL A 127 0.86 -13.09 8.36
N LEU A 128 1.11 -11.83 8.73
CA LEU A 128 2.28 -11.44 9.51
C LEU A 128 2.29 -12.13 10.88
N VAL A 129 1.18 -12.09 11.61
CA VAL A 129 1.03 -12.78 12.91
C VAL A 129 1.21 -14.28 12.76
N TRP A 130 0.64 -14.88 11.71
CA TRP A 130 0.79 -16.31 11.47
C TRP A 130 2.24 -16.69 11.12
N HIS A 131 2.92 -15.87 10.31
CA HIS A 131 4.33 -16.04 9.93
C HIS A 131 5.25 -15.99 11.14
N TYR A 132 5.08 -14.99 12.02
CA TYR A 132 5.84 -14.89 13.27
C TYR A 132 5.58 -16.07 14.21
N ARG A 133 4.32 -16.47 14.41
CA ARG A 133 3.98 -17.63 15.24
C ARG A 133 4.59 -18.92 14.72
N THR A 134 4.68 -19.09 13.40
CA THR A 134 5.27 -20.29 12.80
C THR A 134 6.79 -20.29 12.93
N ARG A 135 7.45 -19.14 12.71
CA ARG A 135 8.89 -18.97 12.95
C ARG A 135 9.28 -19.28 14.41
N LEU A 136 8.52 -18.76 15.38
CA LEU A 136 8.74 -19.00 16.82
C LEU A 136 8.53 -20.48 17.23
N ARG A 137 7.62 -21.20 16.57
CA ARG A 137 7.40 -22.63 16.85
C ARG A 137 8.49 -23.55 16.29
N VAL A 138 9.22 -23.10 15.26
CA VAL A 138 10.24 -23.90 14.56
C VAL A 138 11.63 -23.68 15.18
N GLY A 139 11.75 -22.91 16.26
CA GLY A 139 12.98 -22.84 17.05
C GLY A 139 14.11 -22.10 16.34
N LEU A 140 13.85 -20.83 16.04
CA LEU A 140 14.83 -19.75 16.25
C LEU A 140 14.40 -18.98 17.49
#